data_AF-W4VCQ9-F1
#
_entry.id   AF-W4VCQ9-F1
#
_cell.length_a   1.000
_cell.length_b   1.000
_cell.length_c   1.000
_cell.angle_alpha   90.00
_cell.angle_beta   90.00
_cell.angle_gamma   90.00
#
_symmetry.space_group_name_H-M   'P 1'
#
loop_
_entity.id
_entity.type
_entity.pdbx_description
1 polymer ?
#
loop_
_entity_poly.entity_id
_entity_poly.type
_entity_poly.pdbx_seq_one_letter_code
_entity_poly.pdbx_strand_id
1 'polypeptide(L)'
;MNSKDIAAKSRMESDSFALKCMKFCFIFSIIDFFIVEINKKWNADAGDWLIALSGIAALIPILYYKFSKDKKNFVAVLLISAELISIGLYVSSWVYAAPALIFPFVFGALYYDSKMLKKIMLIKIPVLIAMSIFLYFLYNGTMIEDDVIFTKTLAIGSTEYYLIQLMAYGYIFMYIAKKTHSVLNSALEQGENSDALLNKVMENAENINKNINALYSYIHQSRDSLTAISESACSISSKSEAMANKAEESQNYINEIETHIEKTMEHSNIITKLTESMSEITEKNQNNIEYIVKNVNKINTSNQETIKQFEYISLNNELINEALQVINSVSDQTNLLALNASIEAARAGEAGKALQL
;
A
#
# COMPACT_ATOMS: atom_id res chain seq x y z
N MET A 1 21.97 -31.93 -4.15
CA MET A 1 22.98 -32.63 -4.98
C MET A 1 22.48 -32.54 -6.41
N ASN A 2 23.23 -31.92 -7.32
CA ASN A 2 22.72 -31.65 -8.66
C ASN A 2 22.58 -32.97 -9.45
N SER A 3 21.73 -33.04 -10.47
CA SER A 3 21.52 -34.26 -11.27
C SER A 3 22.83 -34.84 -11.84
N LYS A 4 23.77 -33.97 -12.18
CA LYS A 4 25.15 -34.33 -12.59
C LYS A 4 25.95 -35.04 -11.50
N ASP A 5 25.77 -34.68 -10.24
CA ASP A 5 26.49 -35.30 -9.11
C ASP A 5 25.98 -36.72 -8.85
N ILE A 6 24.67 -36.93 -8.99
CA ILE A 6 24.03 -38.25 -8.84
C ILE A 6 24.50 -39.18 -9.96
N ALA A 7 24.52 -38.72 -11.21
CA ALA A 7 25.02 -39.49 -12.33
C ALA A 7 26.52 -39.82 -12.21
N ALA A 8 27.34 -38.86 -11.77
CA ALA A 8 28.77 -39.07 -11.55
C ALA A 8 29.03 -40.09 -10.42
N LYS A 9 28.30 -39.97 -9.30
CA LYS A 9 28.40 -40.92 -8.18
C LYS A 9 27.98 -42.33 -8.59
N SER A 10 26.85 -42.46 -9.29
CA SER A 10 26.38 -43.75 -9.81
C SER A 10 27.44 -44.40 -10.71
N ARG A 11 28.06 -43.63 -11.61
CA ARG A 11 29.14 -44.14 -12.46
C ARG A 11 30.37 -44.61 -11.65
N MET A 12 30.77 -43.86 -10.63
CA MET A 12 31.89 -44.26 -9.77
C MET A 12 31.61 -45.54 -8.98
N GLU A 13 30.38 -45.72 -8.50
CA GLU A 13 29.95 -46.96 -7.82
C GLU A 13 29.96 -48.14 -8.79
N SER A 14 29.45 -47.96 -10.02
CA SER A 14 29.53 -48.95 -11.09
C SER A 14 30.99 -49.32 -11.43
N ASP A 15 31.88 -48.33 -11.57
CA ASP A 15 33.30 -48.58 -11.84
C ASP A 15 33.96 -49.41 -10.72
N SER A 16 33.71 -49.03 -9.46
CA SER A 16 34.24 -49.72 -8.28
C SER A 16 33.76 -51.16 -8.19
N PHE A 17 32.46 -51.38 -8.41
CA PHE A 17 31.88 -52.73 -8.44
C PHE A 17 32.46 -53.56 -9.57
N ALA A 18 32.57 -53.00 -10.77
CA ALA A 18 33.15 -53.70 -11.92
C ALA A 18 34.58 -54.17 -11.67
N LEU A 19 35.41 -53.32 -11.04
CA LEU A 19 36.78 -53.67 -10.67
C LEU A 19 36.84 -54.79 -9.61
N LYS A 20 35.91 -54.79 -8.65
CA LYS A 20 35.81 -55.89 -7.67
C LYS A 20 35.46 -57.21 -8.35
N CYS A 21 34.51 -57.20 -9.28
CA CYS A 21 34.17 -58.38 -10.08
C CYS A 21 35.38 -58.88 -10.89
N MET A 22 36.11 -57.99 -11.56
CA MET A 22 37.30 -58.37 -12.32
C MET A 22 38.41 -58.96 -11.44
N LYS A 23 38.64 -58.39 -10.25
CA LYS A 23 39.57 -58.98 -9.26
C LYS A 23 39.14 -60.36 -8.82
N PHE A 24 37.85 -60.53 -8.54
CA PHE A 24 37.30 -61.81 -8.15
C PHE A 24 37.47 -62.85 -9.25
N CYS A 25 37.19 -62.50 -10.51
CA CYS A 25 37.40 -63.39 -11.66
C CYS A 25 38.86 -63.80 -11.82
N PHE A 26 39.81 -62.87 -11.68
CA PHE A 26 41.23 -63.18 -11.73
C PHE A 26 41.67 -64.15 -10.62
N ILE A 27 41.24 -63.91 -9.38
CA ILE A 27 41.58 -64.77 -8.24
C ILE A 27 40.96 -66.16 -8.44
N PHE A 28 39.69 -66.21 -8.84
CA PHE A 28 38.97 -67.46 -9.04
C PHE A 28 39.59 -68.28 -10.16
N SER A 29 39.97 -67.67 -11.29
CA SER A 29 40.65 -68.38 -12.38
C SER A 29 42.00 -68.99 -11.97
N ILE A 30 42.74 -68.34 -11.06
CA ILE A 30 44.00 -68.87 -10.54
C ILE A 30 43.74 -70.06 -9.62
N ILE A 31 42.76 -69.93 -8.72
CA ILE A 31 42.38 -71.02 -7.81
C ILE A 31 41.92 -72.23 -8.60
N ASP A 32 41.04 -72.02 -9.58
CA ASP A 32 40.53 -73.07 -10.46
C ASP A 32 41.67 -73.79 -11.19
N PHE A 33 42.62 -73.03 -11.78
CA PHE A 33 43.79 -73.61 -12.44
C PHE A 33 44.64 -74.49 -11.51
N PHE A 34 44.91 -74.05 -10.28
CA PHE A 34 45.66 -74.87 -9.31
C PHE A 34 44.90 -76.12 -8.88
N ILE A 35 43.58 -76.03 -8.71
CA ILE A 35 42.75 -77.21 -8.41
C ILE A 35 42.84 -78.23 -9.54
N VAL A 36 42.75 -77.76 -10.78
CA VAL A 36 42.86 -78.62 -11.97
C VAL A 36 44.25 -79.25 -12.08
N GLU A 37 45.33 -78.49 -11.88
CA GLU A 37 46.70 -79.03 -11.89
C GLU A 37 46.95 -80.08 -10.80
N ILE A 38 46.43 -79.86 -9.59
CA ILE A 38 46.53 -80.84 -8.51
C ILE A 38 45.77 -82.12 -8.87
N ASN A 39 44.55 -81.99 -9.41
CA ASN A 39 43.72 -83.13 -9.82
C ASN A 39 44.33 -83.90 -10.99
N LYS A 40 44.95 -83.21 -11.96
CA LYS A 40 45.60 -83.80 -13.13
C LYS A 40 47.08 -84.17 -12.89
N LYS A 41 47.58 -84.05 -11.65
CA LYS A 41 48.98 -84.35 -11.27
C LYS A 41 50.01 -83.61 -12.12
N TRP A 42 49.86 -82.30 -12.28
CA TRP A 42 50.78 -81.45 -13.05
C TRP A 42 50.82 -81.76 -14.55
N ASN A 43 49.66 -82.12 -15.11
CA ASN A 43 49.48 -82.47 -16.51
C ASN A 43 48.24 -81.78 -17.11
N ALA A 44 48.11 -80.48 -16.87
CA ALA A 44 47.06 -79.65 -17.44
C ALA A 44 47.08 -79.65 -18.99
N ASP A 45 45.89 -79.71 -19.59
CA ASP A 45 45.73 -79.67 -21.04
C ASP A 45 45.57 -78.24 -21.58
N ALA A 46 45.49 -78.10 -22.90
CA ALA A 46 45.37 -76.80 -23.55
C ALA A 46 44.10 -76.03 -23.13
N GLY A 47 43.02 -76.72 -22.74
CA GLY A 47 41.78 -76.09 -22.27
C GLY A 47 41.95 -75.47 -20.88
N ASP A 48 42.65 -76.16 -19.98
CA ASP A 48 42.96 -75.67 -18.63
C ASP A 48 43.83 -74.41 -18.67
N TRP A 49 44.85 -74.42 -19.52
CA TRP A 49 45.70 -73.24 -19.77
C TRP A 49 44.92 -72.07 -20.37
N LEU A 50 43.91 -72.35 -21.20
CA LEU A 50 43.05 -71.32 -21.78
C LEU A 50 42.17 -70.64 -20.72
N ILE A 51 41.68 -71.39 -19.72
CA ILE A 51 40.93 -70.83 -18.58
C ILE A 51 41.83 -69.88 -17.79
N ALA A 52 43.06 -70.28 -17.48
CA ALA A 52 44.03 -69.43 -16.78
C ALA A 52 44.35 -68.15 -17.58
N LEU A 53 44.58 -68.27 -18.89
CA LEU A 53 44.82 -67.13 -19.78
C LEU A 53 43.62 -66.18 -19.86
N SER A 54 42.41 -66.72 -19.90
CA SER A 54 41.17 -65.92 -19.87
C SER A 54 41.08 -65.13 -18.57
N GLY A 55 41.44 -65.73 -17.44
CA GLY A 55 41.55 -65.08 -16.14
C GLY A 55 42.48 -63.88 -16.11
N ILE A 56 43.65 -63.99 -16.76
CA ILE A 56 44.62 -62.90 -16.89
C ILE A 56 44.02 -61.69 -17.61
N ALA A 57 43.09 -61.89 -18.55
CA ALA A 57 42.42 -60.78 -19.24
C ALA A 57 41.64 -59.88 -18.27
N ALA A 58 41.25 -60.35 -17.08
CA ALA A 58 40.62 -59.54 -16.04
C ALA A 58 41.57 -58.50 -15.41
N LEU A 59 42.89 -58.65 -15.55
CA LEU A 59 43.87 -57.64 -15.12
C LEU A 59 43.85 -56.39 -16.01
N ILE A 60 43.47 -56.51 -17.29
CA ILE A 60 43.45 -55.41 -18.26
C ILE A 60 42.68 -54.19 -17.74
N PRO A 61 41.39 -54.31 -17.33
CA PRO A 61 40.63 -53.17 -16.81
C PRO A 61 41.16 -52.68 -15.46
N ILE A 62 41.73 -53.57 -14.62
CA ILE A 62 42.29 -53.20 -13.32
C ILE A 62 43.53 -52.30 -13.50
N LEU A 63 44.44 -52.71 -14.39
CA LEU A 63 45.64 -51.95 -14.72
C LEU A 63 45.27 -50.65 -15.43
N TYR A 64 44.33 -50.70 -16.38
CA TYR A 64 43.85 -49.49 -17.05
C TYR A 64 43.29 -48.47 -16.05
N TYR A 65 42.45 -48.90 -15.10
CA TYR A 65 41.87 -48.00 -14.12
C TYR A 65 42.91 -47.40 -13.15
N LYS A 66 43.97 -48.17 -12.83
CA LYS A 66 45.04 -47.74 -11.91
C LYS A 66 46.03 -46.78 -12.57
N PHE A 67 46.37 -46.98 -13.84
CA PHE A 67 47.47 -46.27 -14.51
C PHE A 67 47.02 -45.26 -15.57
N SER A 68 45.81 -45.35 -16.10
CA SER A 68 45.32 -44.38 -17.09
C SER A 68 44.98 -43.04 -16.44
N LYS A 69 45.47 -41.95 -17.04
CA LYS A 69 45.13 -40.57 -16.64
C LYS A 69 43.70 -40.20 -17.04
N ASP A 70 43.17 -40.77 -18.12
CA ASP A 70 41.80 -40.57 -18.58
C ASP A 70 41.01 -41.88 -18.46
N LYS A 71 39.88 -41.82 -17.75
CA LYS A 71 38.98 -42.95 -17.50
C LYS A 71 37.79 -42.99 -18.45
N LYS A 72 37.69 -42.09 -19.43
CA LYS A 72 36.57 -42.04 -20.39
C LYS A 72 36.33 -43.37 -21.09
N ASN A 73 37.40 -44.07 -21.47
CA ASN A 73 37.31 -45.35 -22.19
C ASN A 73 37.29 -46.58 -21.28
N PHE A 74 37.23 -46.41 -19.96
CA PHE A 74 37.26 -47.52 -19.01
C PHE A 74 36.17 -48.58 -19.29
N VAL A 75 34.94 -48.14 -19.58
CA VAL A 75 33.83 -49.04 -19.88
C VAL A 75 34.09 -49.87 -21.13
N ALA A 76 34.67 -49.27 -22.18
CA ALA A 76 35.03 -50.00 -23.39
C ALA A 76 36.13 -51.04 -23.11
N VAL A 77 37.15 -50.68 -22.34
CA VAL A 77 38.24 -51.59 -21.94
C VAL A 77 37.71 -52.76 -21.09
N LEU A 78 36.81 -52.46 -20.15
CA LEU A 78 36.14 -53.45 -19.31
C LEU A 78 35.36 -54.46 -20.15
N LEU A 79 34.62 -54.00 -21.15
CA LEU A 79 33.83 -54.87 -22.01
C LEU A 79 34.68 -55.72 -22.94
N ILE A 80 35.75 -55.16 -23.51
CA ILE A 80 36.71 -55.92 -24.33
C ILE A 80 37.35 -57.04 -23.49
N SER A 81 37.75 -56.73 -22.25
CA SER A 81 38.27 -57.72 -21.30
C SER A 81 37.22 -58.79 -20.96
N ALA A 82 35.98 -58.39 -20.67
CA ALA A 82 34.88 -59.34 -20.43
C ALA A 82 34.62 -60.25 -21.65
N GLU A 83 34.80 -59.73 -22.86
CA GLU A 83 34.67 -60.50 -24.10
C GLU A 83 35.80 -61.52 -24.26
N LEU A 84 37.05 -61.12 -24.00
CA LEU A 84 38.19 -62.03 -24.03
C LEU A 84 38.04 -63.17 -23.02
N ILE A 85 37.54 -62.86 -21.82
CA ILE A 85 37.19 -63.86 -20.80
C ILE A 85 36.09 -64.79 -21.33
N SER A 86 35.02 -64.22 -21.91
CA SER A 86 33.91 -64.98 -22.47
C SER A 86 34.36 -65.95 -23.57
N ILE A 87 35.24 -65.51 -24.47
CA ILE A 87 35.76 -66.36 -25.55
C ILE A 87 36.64 -67.46 -24.99
N GLY A 88 37.55 -67.15 -24.06
CA GLY A 88 38.43 -68.14 -23.44
C GLY A 88 37.65 -69.24 -22.72
N LEU A 89 36.62 -68.88 -21.94
CA LEU A 89 35.77 -69.84 -21.23
C LEU A 89 34.89 -70.68 -22.18
N TYR A 90 34.42 -70.10 -23.28
CA TYR A 90 33.61 -70.82 -24.27
C TYR A 90 34.40 -71.94 -24.96
N VAL A 91 35.68 -71.70 -25.22
CA VAL A 91 36.55 -72.57 -26.00
C VAL A 91 37.18 -73.66 -25.14
N SER A 92 37.40 -73.39 -23.86
CA SER A 92 37.99 -74.36 -22.93
C SER A 92 37.03 -75.50 -22.59
N SER A 93 35.77 -75.18 -22.30
CA SER A 93 34.75 -76.19 -22.01
C SER A 93 33.34 -75.66 -22.21
N TRP A 94 32.51 -76.48 -22.84
CA TRP A 94 31.06 -76.28 -23.00
C TRP A 94 30.29 -76.04 -21.69
N VAL A 95 30.81 -76.50 -20.54
CA VAL A 95 30.19 -76.27 -19.22
C VAL A 95 30.22 -74.78 -18.87
N TYR A 96 31.26 -74.06 -19.27
CA TYR A 96 31.42 -72.63 -18.95
C TYR A 96 30.83 -71.69 -20.01
N ALA A 97 30.36 -72.23 -21.14
CA ALA A 97 29.85 -71.44 -22.26
C ALA A 97 28.61 -70.59 -21.91
N ALA A 98 27.64 -71.12 -21.16
CA ALA A 98 26.46 -70.34 -20.76
C ALA A 98 26.82 -69.17 -19.81
N PRO A 99 27.58 -69.37 -18.72
CA PRO A 99 28.08 -68.27 -17.86
C PRO A 99 28.92 -67.24 -18.62
N ALA A 100 29.78 -67.69 -19.54
CA ALA A 100 30.66 -66.84 -20.33
C ALA A 100 29.86 -65.81 -21.15
N LEU A 101 28.76 -66.25 -21.78
CA LEU A 101 27.97 -65.40 -22.66
C LEU A 101 27.29 -64.24 -21.92
N ILE A 102 26.90 -64.44 -20.66
CA ILE A 102 26.22 -63.45 -19.81
C ILE A 102 27.19 -62.32 -19.37
N PHE A 103 28.48 -62.63 -19.24
CA PHE A 103 29.45 -61.79 -18.54
C PHE A 103 29.56 -60.35 -19.08
N PRO A 104 29.68 -60.10 -20.39
CA PRO A 104 29.71 -58.74 -20.95
C PRO A 104 28.36 -58.00 -20.87
N PHE A 105 27.23 -58.73 -20.85
CA PHE A 105 25.90 -58.13 -20.69
C PHE A 105 25.68 -57.61 -19.27
N VAL A 106 26.17 -58.34 -18.26
CA VAL A 106 26.10 -57.89 -16.86
C VAL A 106 26.87 -56.58 -16.69
N PHE A 107 28.09 -56.48 -17.21
CA PHE A 107 28.84 -55.23 -17.15
C PHE A 107 28.21 -54.12 -17.97
N GLY A 108 27.72 -54.40 -19.18
CA GLY A 108 27.05 -53.36 -19.98
C GLY A 108 25.76 -52.83 -19.34
N ALA A 109 25.01 -53.70 -18.66
CA ALA A 109 23.79 -53.32 -17.93
C ALA A 109 24.09 -52.46 -16.69
N LEU A 110 25.26 -52.64 -16.06
CA LEU A 110 25.71 -51.84 -14.91
C LEU A 110 25.87 -50.34 -15.23
N TYR A 111 26.07 -50.00 -16.50
CA TYR A 111 26.20 -48.61 -16.97
C TYR A 111 24.91 -48.08 -17.60
N TYR A 112 23.82 -48.86 -17.58
CA TYR A 112 22.50 -48.48 -18.10
C TYR A 112 22.49 -48.03 -19.57
N ASP A 113 23.50 -48.41 -20.37
CA ASP A 113 23.60 -48.02 -21.78
C ASP A 113 23.09 -49.13 -22.70
N SER A 114 21.81 -49.04 -23.06
CA SER A 114 21.18 -49.98 -23.99
C SER A 114 21.79 -49.93 -25.39
N LYS A 115 22.35 -48.79 -25.83
CA LYS A 115 22.99 -48.68 -27.16
C LYS A 115 24.31 -49.43 -27.18
N MET A 116 25.06 -49.37 -26.08
CA MET A 116 26.30 -50.12 -25.91
C MET A 116 26.04 -51.63 -25.88
N LEU A 117 25.03 -52.07 -25.12
CA LEU A 117 24.60 -53.48 -25.10
C LEU A 117 24.23 -54.01 -26.50
N LYS A 118 23.52 -53.21 -27.30
CA LYS A 118 23.18 -53.57 -28.69
C LYS A 118 24.42 -53.75 -29.57
N LYS A 119 25.45 -52.92 -29.40
CA LYS A 119 26.73 -53.06 -30.12
C LYS A 119 27.45 -54.36 -29.72
N ILE A 120 27.45 -54.70 -28.43
CA ILE A 120 28.03 -55.97 -27.95
C ILE A 120 27.29 -57.16 -28.59
N MET A 121 25.95 -57.15 -28.64
CA MET A 121 25.19 -58.21 -29.31
C MET A 121 25.60 -58.39 -30.78
N LEU A 122 25.72 -57.28 -31.52
CA LEU A 122 26.10 -57.31 -32.93
C LEU A 122 27.51 -57.86 -33.18
N ILE A 123 28.41 -57.71 -32.21
CA ILE A 123 29.77 -58.28 -32.28
C ILE A 123 29.77 -59.75 -31.84
N LYS A 124 29.04 -60.09 -30.78
CA LYS A 124 29.03 -61.45 -30.22
C LYS A 124 28.43 -62.49 -31.15
N ILE A 125 27.34 -62.16 -31.84
CA ILE A 125 26.66 -63.10 -32.74
C ILE A 125 27.62 -63.64 -33.82
N PRO A 126 28.33 -62.82 -34.61
CA PRO A 126 29.26 -63.33 -35.61
C PRO A 126 30.49 -64.00 -34.98
N VAL A 127 30.98 -63.55 -33.83
CA VAL A 127 32.10 -64.20 -33.11
C VAL A 127 31.72 -65.61 -32.69
N LEU A 128 30.52 -65.81 -32.14
CA LEU A 128 30.04 -67.13 -31.73
C LEU A 128 29.87 -68.05 -32.94
N ILE A 129 29.27 -67.55 -34.04
CA ILE A 129 29.13 -68.32 -35.29
C ILE A 129 30.50 -68.70 -35.85
N ALA A 130 31.45 -67.76 -35.92
CA ALA A 130 32.79 -68.02 -36.42
C ALA A 130 33.54 -69.04 -35.54
N MET A 131 33.39 -68.95 -34.22
CA MET A 131 34.03 -69.89 -33.30
C MET A 131 33.45 -71.28 -33.41
N SER A 132 32.13 -71.39 -33.59
CA SER A 132 31.47 -72.66 -33.83
C SER A 132 31.86 -73.32 -35.16
N ILE A 133 32.05 -72.53 -36.21
CA ILE A 133 32.60 -73.00 -37.49
C ILE A 133 34.05 -73.47 -37.30
N PHE A 134 34.86 -72.72 -36.54
CA PHE A 134 36.24 -73.10 -36.24
C PHE A 134 36.31 -74.43 -35.46
N LEU A 135 35.50 -74.59 -34.42
CA LEU A 135 35.40 -75.86 -33.68
C LEU A 135 34.92 -77.00 -34.60
N TYR A 136 33.92 -76.75 -35.46
CA TYR A 136 33.48 -77.73 -36.45
C TYR A 136 34.62 -78.24 -37.35
N PHE A 137 35.55 -77.36 -37.76
CA PHE A 137 36.71 -77.73 -38.56
C PHE A 137 37.84 -78.38 -37.74
N LEU A 138 38.04 -77.96 -36.49
CA LEU A 138 39.10 -78.49 -35.64
C LEU A 138 38.82 -79.94 -35.21
N TYR A 139 37.54 -80.28 -35.01
CA TYR A 139 37.09 -81.64 -34.69
C TYR A 139 36.73 -82.48 -35.93
N ASN A 140 37.06 -82.02 -37.14
CA ASN A 140 36.93 -82.84 -38.35
C ASN A 140 37.97 -83.97 -38.37
N GLY A 141 37.57 -85.17 -37.98
CA GLY A 141 38.29 -86.40 -38.34
C GLY A 141 39.27 -86.97 -37.30
N THR A 142 39.25 -86.52 -36.05
CA THR A 142 40.02 -87.13 -34.95
C THR A 142 39.08 -87.77 -33.92
N MET A 143 39.26 -89.07 -33.68
CA MET A 143 38.71 -89.75 -32.49
C MET A 143 39.48 -89.23 -31.27
N ILE A 144 38.81 -88.52 -30.38
CA ILE A 144 39.33 -88.23 -29.04
C ILE A 144 38.76 -89.34 -28.15
N GLU A 145 39.65 -90.04 -27.46
CA GLU A 145 39.51 -91.21 -26.56
C GLU A 145 38.09 -91.69 -26.16
N ASP A 146 37.99 -93.03 -26.04
CA ASP A 146 36.85 -93.95 -26.07
C ASP A 146 35.56 -93.69 -25.24
N ASP A 147 35.28 -92.50 -24.68
CA ASP A 147 34.04 -92.28 -23.90
C ASP A 147 33.27 -90.97 -24.15
N VAL A 148 33.73 -90.06 -25.02
CA VAL A 148 32.93 -88.86 -25.40
C VAL A 148 32.99 -88.60 -26.90
N ILE A 149 31.95 -89.01 -27.62
CA ILE A 149 31.83 -88.74 -29.06
C ILE A 149 31.41 -87.27 -29.27
N PHE A 150 32.38 -86.35 -29.40
CA PHE A 150 32.10 -85.01 -29.90
C PHE A 150 31.81 -85.07 -31.41
N THR A 151 30.55 -85.30 -31.77
CA THR A 151 30.11 -85.34 -33.17
C THR A 151 29.89 -83.93 -33.73
N LYS A 152 30.03 -83.79 -35.05
CA LYS A 152 29.62 -82.59 -35.81
C LYS A 152 28.24 -82.05 -35.42
N THR A 153 27.32 -82.95 -35.11
CA THR A 153 25.94 -82.65 -34.73
C THR A 153 25.85 -81.95 -33.37
N LEU A 154 26.69 -82.34 -32.40
CA LEU A 154 26.75 -81.71 -31.07
C LEU A 154 27.35 -80.29 -31.11
N ALA A 155 28.35 -80.05 -31.97
CA ALA A 155 28.93 -78.72 -32.16
C ALA A 155 27.92 -77.72 -32.77
N ILE A 156 27.14 -78.15 -33.76
CA ILE A 156 26.10 -77.32 -34.38
C ILE A 156 24.95 -77.06 -33.41
N GLY A 157 24.45 -78.12 -32.72
CA GLY A 157 23.32 -77.99 -31.79
C GLY A 157 23.63 -77.11 -30.57
N SER A 158 24.86 -77.16 -30.04
CA SER A 158 25.28 -76.28 -28.94
C SER A 158 25.34 -74.80 -29.38
N THR A 159 25.75 -74.53 -30.62
CA THR A 159 25.79 -73.17 -31.17
C THR A 159 24.41 -72.54 -31.28
N GLU A 160 23.44 -73.29 -31.79
CA GLU A 160 22.04 -72.83 -31.87
C GLU A 160 21.47 -72.54 -30.48
N TYR A 161 21.74 -73.42 -29.52
CA TYR A 161 21.35 -73.23 -28.12
C TYR A 161 21.94 -71.95 -27.52
N TYR A 162 23.23 -71.70 -27.70
CA TYR A 162 23.90 -70.51 -27.17
C TYR A 162 23.49 -69.21 -27.89
N LEU A 163 23.17 -69.26 -29.18
CA LEU A 163 22.59 -68.12 -29.91
C LEU A 163 21.23 -67.73 -29.33
N ILE A 164 20.35 -68.70 -29.06
CA ILE A 164 19.04 -68.45 -28.46
C ILE A 164 19.21 -67.84 -27.05
N GLN A 165 20.08 -68.40 -26.22
CA GLN A 165 20.38 -67.85 -24.90
C GLN A 165 20.91 -66.42 -24.97
N LEU A 166 21.85 -66.15 -25.89
CA LEU A 166 22.42 -64.82 -26.06
C LEU A 166 21.36 -63.80 -26.49
N MET A 167 20.45 -64.16 -27.40
CA MET A 167 19.35 -63.28 -27.78
C MET A 167 18.41 -63.01 -26.60
N ALA A 168 18.07 -64.04 -25.81
CA ALA A 168 17.22 -63.90 -24.63
C ALA A 168 17.86 -63.01 -23.57
N TYR A 169 19.11 -63.28 -23.17
CA TYR A 169 19.83 -62.46 -22.19
C TYR A 169 20.06 -61.04 -22.69
N GLY A 170 20.50 -60.88 -23.94
CA GLY A 170 20.71 -59.57 -24.54
C GLY A 170 19.45 -58.72 -24.55
N TYR A 171 18.30 -59.30 -24.88
CA TYR A 171 17.00 -58.62 -24.82
C TYR A 171 16.64 -58.21 -23.38
N ILE A 172 16.74 -59.11 -22.42
CA ILE A 172 16.41 -58.84 -21.00
C ILE A 172 17.31 -57.74 -20.43
N PHE A 173 18.63 -57.85 -20.58
CA PHE A 173 19.57 -56.85 -20.06
C PHE A 173 19.39 -55.49 -20.75
N MET A 174 19.10 -55.47 -22.05
CA MET A 174 18.81 -54.23 -22.76
C MET A 174 17.50 -53.58 -22.28
N TYR A 175 16.46 -54.38 -22.01
CA TYR A 175 15.20 -53.88 -21.44
C TYR A 175 15.42 -53.32 -20.03
N ILE A 176 16.15 -54.03 -19.17
CA ILE A 176 16.50 -53.57 -17.82
C ILE A 176 17.29 -52.27 -17.90
N ALA A 177 18.35 -52.21 -18.71
CA ALA A 177 19.17 -51.01 -18.88
C ALA A 177 18.33 -49.81 -19.34
N LYS A 178 17.46 -49.99 -20.35
CA LYS A 178 16.57 -48.94 -20.86
C LYS A 178 15.55 -48.48 -19.81
N LYS A 179 14.91 -49.43 -19.12
CA LYS A 179 13.92 -49.13 -18.08
C LYS A 179 14.56 -48.39 -16.90
N THR A 180 15.71 -48.86 -16.42
CA THR A 180 16.43 -48.20 -15.31
C THR A 180 16.93 -46.81 -15.70
N HIS A 181 17.46 -46.63 -16.92
CA HIS A 181 17.85 -45.31 -17.41
C HIS A 181 16.66 -44.34 -17.46
N SER A 182 15.50 -44.81 -17.95
CA SER A 182 14.27 -43.99 -17.97
C SER A 182 13.83 -43.60 -16.56
N VAL A 183 13.78 -44.56 -15.63
CA VAL A 183 13.35 -44.31 -14.24
C VAL A 183 14.31 -43.33 -13.55
N LEU A 184 15.62 -43.51 -13.75
CA LEU A 184 16.63 -42.62 -13.18
C LEU A 184 16.46 -41.18 -13.68
N ASN A 185 16.32 -40.97 -15.00
CA ASN A 185 16.15 -39.63 -15.54
C ASN A 185 14.85 -38.97 -15.06
N SER A 186 13.73 -39.71 -15.03
CA SER A 186 12.46 -39.17 -14.49
C SER A 186 12.56 -38.81 -13.02
N ALA A 187 13.29 -39.58 -12.21
CA ALA A 187 13.51 -39.27 -10.80
C ALA A 187 14.39 -38.01 -10.61
N LEU A 188 15.41 -37.84 -11.45
CA LEU A 188 16.26 -36.64 -11.46
C LEU A 188 15.45 -35.39 -11.83
N GLU A 189 14.65 -35.47 -12.89
CA GLU A 189 13.79 -34.36 -13.33
C GLU A 189 12.73 -34.01 -12.29
N GLN A 190 12.14 -35.01 -11.63
CA GLN A 190 11.20 -34.78 -10.53
C GLN A 190 11.86 -34.11 -9.32
N GLY A 191 13.12 -34.46 -9.02
CA GLY A 191 13.91 -33.80 -7.98
C GLY A 191 14.16 -32.33 -8.30
N GLU A 192 14.62 -32.03 -9.50
CA GLU A 192 14.87 -30.64 -9.95
C GLU A 192 13.58 -29.79 -9.94
N ASN A 193 12.46 -30.36 -10.39
CA ASN A 193 11.16 -29.69 -10.32
C ASN A 193 10.70 -29.45 -8.87
N SER A 194 10.97 -30.39 -7.97
CA SER A 194 10.63 -30.24 -6.55
C SER A 194 11.44 -29.11 -5.90
N ASP A 195 12.74 -29.00 -6.20
CA ASP A 195 13.58 -27.90 -5.71
C ASP A 195 13.10 -26.54 -6.26
N ALA A 196 12.72 -26.48 -7.54
CA ALA A 196 12.16 -25.27 -8.14
C ALA A 196 10.84 -24.84 -7.49
N LEU A 197 9.95 -25.80 -7.21
CA LEU A 197 8.70 -25.53 -6.48
C LEU A 197 8.97 -25.03 -5.06
N LEU A 198 9.95 -25.63 -4.36
CA LEU A 198 10.29 -25.24 -2.99
C LEU A 198 10.84 -23.80 -2.94
N ASN A 199 11.70 -23.43 -3.90
CA ASN A 199 12.17 -22.04 -4.04
C ASN A 199 11.02 -21.06 -4.28
N LYS A 200 10.06 -21.41 -5.15
CA LYS A 200 8.88 -20.57 -5.42
C LYS A 200 7.98 -20.43 -4.19
N VAL A 201 7.84 -21.49 -3.40
CA VAL A 201 7.11 -21.45 -2.12
C VAL A 201 7.82 -20.52 -1.12
N MET A 202 9.15 -20.58 -1.04
CA MET A 202 9.92 -19.69 -0.17
C MET A 202 9.82 -18.21 -0.58
N GLU A 203 9.92 -17.92 -1.88
CA GLU A 203 9.74 -16.56 -2.41
C GLU A 203 8.33 -16.02 -2.09
N ASN A 204 7.30 -16.84 -2.29
CA ASN A 204 5.93 -16.48 -1.92
C ASN A 204 5.77 -16.24 -0.42
N ALA A 205 6.40 -17.04 0.43
CA ALA A 205 6.39 -16.84 1.88
C ALA A 205 7.07 -15.52 2.28
N GLU A 206 8.17 -15.16 1.62
CA GLU A 206 8.83 -13.86 1.84
C GLU A 206 7.94 -12.68 1.42
N ASN A 207 7.28 -12.79 0.26
CA ASN A 207 6.33 -11.78 -0.21
C ASN A 207 5.12 -11.64 0.72
N ILE A 208 4.60 -12.75 1.26
CA ILE A 208 3.53 -12.73 2.27
C ILE A 208 3.99 -11.97 3.53
N ASN A 209 5.20 -12.23 4.03
CA ASN A 209 5.73 -11.51 5.20
C ASN A 209 5.88 -10.00 4.93
N LYS A 210 6.35 -9.60 3.75
CA LYS A 210 6.42 -8.18 3.36
C LYS A 210 5.03 -7.53 3.34
N ASN A 211 4.05 -8.22 2.77
CA ASN A 211 2.66 -7.73 2.71
C ASN A 211 2.03 -7.62 4.10
N ILE A 212 2.30 -8.56 5.01
CA ILE A 212 1.84 -8.50 6.40
C ILE A 212 2.42 -7.26 7.12
N ASN A 213 3.71 -6.97 6.95
CA ASN A 213 4.32 -5.78 7.55
C ASN A 213 3.72 -4.47 7.00
N ALA A 214 3.48 -4.42 5.69
CA ALA A 214 2.79 -3.27 5.08
C ALA A 214 1.37 -3.12 5.62
N LEU A 215 0.64 -4.22 5.80
CA LEU A 215 -0.70 -4.24 6.38
C LEU A 215 -0.70 -3.69 7.82
N TYR A 216 0.27 -4.09 8.65
CA TYR A 216 0.43 -3.51 9.99
C TYR A 216 0.62 -1.99 9.95
N SER A 217 1.45 -1.49 9.04
CA SER A 217 1.64 -0.04 8.88
C SER A 217 0.34 0.67 8.49
N TYR A 218 -0.45 0.09 7.58
CA TYR A 218 -1.75 0.66 7.19
C TYR A 218 -2.76 0.64 8.34
N ILE A 219 -2.78 -0.42 9.15
CA ILE A 219 -3.64 -0.50 10.34
C ILE A 219 -3.28 0.60 11.35
N HIS A 220 -1.99 0.83 11.59
CA HIS A 220 -1.52 1.92 12.46
C HIS A 220 -1.96 3.30 11.93
N GLN A 221 -1.71 3.58 10.65
CA GLN A 221 -2.11 4.84 10.02
C GLN A 221 -3.64 5.06 10.05
N SER A 222 -4.40 3.98 9.84
CA SER A 222 -5.86 4.01 9.92
C SER A 222 -6.34 4.32 11.34
N ARG A 223 -5.71 3.74 12.35
CA ARG A 223 -6.01 4.02 13.76
C ARG A 223 -5.73 5.48 14.14
N ASP A 224 -4.61 6.04 13.66
CA ASP A 224 -4.26 7.44 13.92
C ASP A 224 -5.27 8.38 13.24
N SER A 225 -5.66 8.06 12.00
CA SER A 225 -6.69 8.80 11.27
C SER A 225 -8.05 8.76 11.98
N LEU A 226 -8.46 7.61 12.49
CA LEU A 226 -9.69 7.47 13.27
C LEU A 226 -9.65 8.28 14.57
N THR A 227 -8.49 8.35 15.22
CA THR A 227 -8.31 9.15 16.43
C THR A 227 -8.47 10.65 16.11
N ALA A 228 -7.82 11.13 15.06
CA ALA A 228 -7.97 12.52 14.60
C ALA A 228 -9.41 12.87 14.18
N ILE A 229 -10.12 11.93 13.53
CA ILE A 229 -11.55 12.09 13.20
C ILE A 229 -12.38 12.21 14.47
N SER A 230 -12.12 11.36 15.48
CA SER A 230 -12.86 11.40 16.74
C SER A 230 -12.64 12.72 17.49
N GLU A 231 -11.40 13.22 17.53
CA GLU A 231 -11.08 14.52 18.12
C GLU A 231 -11.78 15.66 17.38
N SER A 232 -11.77 15.62 16.05
CA SER A 232 -12.46 16.60 15.20
C SER A 232 -13.97 16.59 15.44
N ALA A 233 -14.58 15.41 15.56
CA ALA A 233 -16.00 15.25 15.85
C ALA A 233 -16.35 15.84 17.23
N CYS A 234 -15.52 15.62 18.25
CA CYS A 234 -15.70 16.19 19.58
C CYS A 234 -15.60 17.74 19.54
N SER A 235 -14.61 18.28 18.82
CA SER A 235 -14.44 19.73 18.63
C SER A 235 -15.64 20.35 17.93
N ILE A 236 -16.15 19.70 16.87
CA ILE A 236 -17.36 20.13 16.16
C ILE A 236 -18.57 20.12 17.10
N SER A 237 -18.77 19.06 17.87
CA SER A 237 -19.88 18.98 18.83
C SER A 237 -19.86 20.14 19.83
N SER A 238 -18.71 20.43 20.44
CA SER A 238 -18.54 21.54 21.38
C SER A 238 -18.78 22.91 20.72
N LYS A 239 -18.29 23.11 19.49
CA LYS A 239 -18.54 24.34 18.73
C LYS A 239 -20.01 24.51 18.36
N SER A 240 -20.70 23.43 18.00
CA SER A 240 -22.13 23.45 17.71
C SER A 240 -22.95 23.82 18.94
N GLU A 241 -22.60 23.30 20.11
CA GLU A 241 -23.23 23.66 21.38
C GLU A 241 -23.00 25.15 21.72
N ALA A 242 -21.76 25.62 21.59
CA ALA A 242 -21.45 27.04 21.79
C ALA A 242 -22.18 27.96 20.79
N MET A 243 -22.35 27.50 19.54
CA MET A 243 -23.11 28.22 18.51
C MET A 243 -24.59 28.30 18.88
N ALA A 244 -25.18 27.21 19.36
CA ALA A 244 -26.57 27.18 19.82
C ALA A 244 -26.80 28.18 20.96
N ASN A 245 -25.90 28.21 21.96
CA ASN A 245 -25.98 29.17 23.06
C ASN A 245 -25.87 30.62 22.58
N LYS A 246 -24.98 30.91 21.62
CA LYS A 246 -24.87 32.25 21.02
C LYS A 246 -26.10 32.65 20.19
N ALA A 247 -26.73 31.69 19.53
CA ALA A 247 -27.97 31.93 18.80
C ALA A 247 -29.12 32.27 19.76
N GLU A 248 -29.20 31.58 20.90
CA GLU A 248 -30.15 31.90 21.97
C GLU A 248 -29.90 33.30 22.56
N GLU A 249 -28.63 33.65 22.84
CA GLU A 249 -28.26 34.99 23.31
C GLU A 249 -28.63 36.08 22.28
N SER A 250 -28.39 35.81 20.98
CA SER A 250 -28.77 36.71 19.90
C SER A 250 -30.27 36.92 19.82
N GLN A 251 -31.06 35.86 20.04
CA GLN A 251 -32.52 35.96 20.09
C GLN A 251 -32.99 36.84 21.25
N ASN A 252 -32.34 36.74 22.41
CA ASN A 252 -32.65 37.61 23.54
C ASN A 252 -32.36 39.08 23.23
N TYR A 253 -31.22 39.40 22.59
CA TYR A 253 -30.93 40.76 22.14
C TYR A 253 -31.95 41.28 21.13
N ILE A 254 -32.43 40.43 20.21
CA ILE A 254 -33.47 40.82 19.26
C ILE A 254 -34.76 41.21 20.00
N ASN A 255 -35.17 40.42 21.00
CA ASN A 255 -36.37 40.73 21.80
C ASN A 255 -36.21 42.03 22.62
N GLU A 256 -35.01 42.30 23.15
CA GLU A 256 -34.72 43.57 23.82
C GLU A 256 -34.77 44.76 22.86
N ILE A 257 -34.23 44.61 21.65
CA ILE A 257 -34.29 45.63 20.59
C ILE A 257 -35.74 45.90 20.21
N GLU A 258 -36.57 44.87 20.05
CA GLU A 258 -38.01 45.03 19.76
C GLU A 258 -38.70 45.86 20.84
N THR A 259 -38.45 45.54 22.12
CA THR A 259 -38.98 46.31 23.26
C THR A 259 -38.50 47.77 23.24
N HIS A 260 -37.24 48.01 22.87
CA HIS A 260 -36.70 49.37 22.75
C HIS A 260 -37.32 50.15 21.58
N ILE A 261 -37.60 49.49 20.47
CA ILE A 261 -38.30 50.08 19.32
C ILE A 261 -39.71 50.49 19.74
N GLU A 262 -40.46 49.63 20.45
CA GLU A 262 -41.79 49.95 20.96
C GLU A 262 -41.79 51.19 21.86
N LYS A 263 -40.88 51.25 22.83
CA LYS A 263 -40.73 52.44 23.70
C LYS A 263 -40.36 53.70 22.92
N THR A 264 -39.51 53.56 21.90
CA THR A 264 -39.12 54.68 21.05
C THR A 264 -40.32 55.20 20.25
N MET A 265 -41.17 54.32 19.72
CA MET A 265 -42.42 54.70 19.06
C MET A 265 -43.39 55.40 20.02
N GLU A 266 -43.52 54.89 21.25
CA GLU A 266 -44.34 55.54 22.29
C GLU A 266 -43.84 56.95 22.61
N HIS A 267 -42.54 57.12 22.86
CA HIS A 267 -41.93 58.42 23.07
C HIS A 267 -42.10 59.35 21.88
N SER A 268 -41.96 58.85 20.65
CA SER A 268 -42.19 59.64 19.44
C SER A 268 -43.64 60.15 19.38
N ASN A 269 -44.63 59.32 19.72
CA ASN A 269 -46.03 59.73 19.78
C ASN A 269 -46.29 60.79 20.86
N ILE A 270 -45.64 60.67 22.03
CA ILE A 270 -45.72 61.67 23.10
C ILE A 270 -45.14 63.01 22.63
N ILE A 271 -43.97 62.99 21.98
CA ILE A 271 -43.31 64.19 21.43
C ILE A 271 -44.22 64.86 20.39
N THR A 272 -44.84 64.10 19.49
CA THR A 272 -45.80 64.65 18.52
C THR A 272 -46.93 65.39 19.21
N LYS A 273 -47.59 64.78 20.20
CA LYS A 273 -48.69 65.41 20.97
C LYS A 273 -48.23 66.66 21.72
N LEU A 274 -47.04 66.63 22.31
CA LEU A 274 -46.46 67.79 23.01
C LEU A 274 -46.18 68.93 22.03
N THR A 275 -45.70 68.60 20.84
CA THR A 275 -45.43 69.58 19.76
C THR A 275 -46.72 70.21 19.27
N GLU A 276 -47.79 69.42 19.07
CA GLU A 276 -49.13 69.92 18.74
C GLU A 276 -49.65 70.88 19.83
N SER A 277 -49.58 70.46 21.10
CA SER A 277 -49.99 71.30 22.24
C SER A 277 -49.18 72.60 22.32
N MET A 278 -47.88 72.54 22.05
CA MET A 278 -47.03 73.72 22.04
C MET A 278 -47.35 74.67 20.88
N SER A 279 -47.73 74.12 19.72
CA SER A 279 -48.24 74.91 18.60
C SER A 279 -49.52 75.67 18.97
N GLU A 280 -50.49 75.01 19.60
CA GLU A 280 -51.73 75.64 20.07
C GLU A 280 -51.47 76.76 21.10
N ILE A 281 -50.59 76.52 22.07
CA ILE A 281 -50.20 77.53 23.06
C ILE A 281 -49.52 78.73 22.38
N THR A 282 -48.66 78.48 21.40
CA THR A 282 -47.97 79.53 20.65
C THR A 282 -48.95 80.39 19.87
N GLU A 283 -49.93 79.77 19.19
CA GLU A 283 -51.00 80.48 18.48
C GLU A 283 -51.85 81.33 19.45
N LYS A 284 -52.22 80.78 20.60
CA LYS A 284 -52.94 81.52 21.65
C LYS A 284 -52.13 82.71 22.18
N ASN A 285 -50.83 82.52 22.41
CA ASN A 285 -49.94 83.58 22.85
C ASN A 285 -49.80 84.68 21.79
N GLN A 286 -49.72 84.32 20.52
CA GLN A 286 -49.72 85.30 19.42
C GLN A 286 -51.00 86.13 19.42
N ASN A 287 -52.18 85.50 19.55
CA ASN A 287 -53.46 86.19 19.66
C ASN A 287 -53.51 87.13 20.90
N ASN A 288 -52.97 86.69 22.04
CA ASN A 288 -52.88 87.51 23.25
C ASN A 288 -51.96 88.73 23.05
N ILE A 289 -50.82 88.56 22.39
CA ILE A 289 -49.90 89.67 22.06
C ILE A 289 -50.60 90.67 21.15
N GLU A 290 -51.31 90.22 20.11
CA GLU A 290 -52.10 91.11 19.24
C GLU A 290 -53.15 91.90 20.03
N TYR A 291 -53.82 91.24 20.98
CA TYR A 291 -54.78 91.90 21.88
C TYR A 291 -54.11 92.95 22.78
N ILE A 292 -52.94 92.64 23.35
CA ILE A 292 -52.16 93.60 24.16
C ILE A 292 -51.75 94.80 23.31
N VAL A 293 -51.22 94.60 22.10
CA VAL A 293 -50.84 95.68 21.18
C VAL A 293 -52.05 96.58 20.88
N LYS A 294 -53.22 96.00 20.63
CA LYS A 294 -54.46 96.77 20.41
C LYS A 294 -54.85 97.61 21.63
N ASN A 295 -54.72 97.06 22.85
CA ASN A 295 -55.01 97.79 24.07
C ASN A 295 -54.01 98.90 24.36
N VAL A 296 -52.70 98.66 24.13
CA VAL A 296 -51.66 99.69 24.25
C VAL A 296 -51.95 100.84 23.29
N ASN A 297 -52.36 100.56 22.05
CA ASN A 297 -52.77 101.59 21.09
C ASN A 297 -53.99 102.39 21.60
N LYS A 298 -54.99 101.71 22.19
CA LYS A 298 -56.16 102.39 22.78
C LYS A 298 -55.78 103.28 23.97
N ILE A 299 -54.89 102.80 24.85
CA ILE A 299 -54.35 103.59 25.96
C ILE A 299 -53.63 104.82 25.42
N ASN A 300 -52.79 104.67 24.39
CA ASN A 300 -52.09 105.79 23.78
C ASN A 300 -53.07 106.84 23.22
N THR A 301 -54.14 106.42 22.53
CA THR A 301 -55.20 107.33 22.07
C THR A 301 -55.89 108.04 23.24
N SER A 302 -56.28 107.31 24.29
CA SER A 302 -56.90 107.91 25.48
C SER A 302 -55.97 108.90 26.17
N ASN A 303 -54.67 108.62 26.23
CA ASN A 303 -53.69 109.50 26.83
C ASN A 303 -53.53 110.80 26.01
N GLN A 304 -53.58 110.70 24.68
CA GLN A 304 -53.62 111.88 23.80
C GLN A 304 -54.88 112.73 24.01
N GLU A 305 -56.04 112.12 24.25
CA GLU A 305 -57.28 112.84 24.60
C GLU A 305 -57.15 113.54 25.96
N THR A 306 -56.57 112.89 26.96
CA THR A 306 -56.31 113.50 28.27
C THR A 306 -55.38 114.71 28.15
N ILE A 307 -54.31 114.63 27.34
CA ILE A 307 -53.43 115.77 27.08
C ILE A 307 -54.22 116.96 26.50
N LYS A 308 -55.09 116.71 25.50
CA LYS A 308 -55.96 117.76 24.93
C LYS A 308 -56.90 118.39 25.96
N GLN A 309 -57.45 117.59 26.87
CA GLN A 309 -58.29 118.10 27.96
C GLN A 309 -57.49 118.99 28.91
N PHE A 310 -56.26 118.63 29.24
CA PHE A 310 -55.37 119.48 30.04
C PHE A 310 -55.02 120.78 29.34
N GLU A 311 -54.75 120.77 28.03
CA GLU A 311 -54.56 122.00 27.23
C GLU A 311 -55.80 122.90 27.30
N TYR A 312 -57.00 122.32 27.16
CA TYR A 312 -58.25 123.07 27.28
C TYR A 312 -58.45 123.68 28.68
N ILE A 313 -58.14 122.93 29.74
CA ILE A 313 -58.17 123.44 31.12
C ILE A 313 -57.15 124.58 31.30
N SER A 314 -55.94 124.44 30.76
CA SER A 314 -54.91 125.48 30.83
C SER A 314 -55.40 126.78 30.18
N LEU A 315 -56.02 126.68 28.99
CA LEU A 315 -56.60 127.83 28.29
C LEU A 315 -57.72 128.49 29.12
N ASN A 316 -58.61 127.70 29.72
CA ASN A 316 -59.66 128.23 30.60
C ASN A 316 -59.08 128.91 31.86
N ASN A 317 -58.00 128.38 32.42
CA ASN A 317 -57.32 129.03 33.55
C ASN A 317 -56.68 130.37 33.15
N GLU A 318 -56.16 130.50 31.93
CA GLU A 318 -55.69 131.79 31.41
C GLU A 318 -56.85 132.80 31.32
N LEU A 319 -58.00 132.39 30.79
CA LEU A 319 -59.21 133.23 30.74
C LEU A 319 -59.69 133.64 32.14
N ILE A 320 -59.62 132.74 33.12
CA ILE A 320 -59.94 133.06 34.53
C ILE A 320 -58.95 134.09 35.09
N ASN A 321 -57.65 133.93 34.83
CA ASN A 321 -56.64 134.89 35.26
C ASN A 321 -56.86 136.27 34.62
N GLU A 322 -57.23 136.32 33.35
CA GLU A 322 -57.59 137.56 32.65
C GLU A 322 -58.82 138.22 33.30
N ALA A 323 -59.87 137.45 33.59
CA ALA A 323 -61.04 137.94 34.31
C ALA A 323 -60.67 138.47 35.72
N LEU A 324 -59.78 137.79 36.44
CA LEU A 324 -59.29 138.25 37.74
C LEU A 324 -58.48 139.56 37.64
N GLN A 325 -57.69 139.74 36.58
CA GLN A 325 -57.00 141.02 36.33
C GLN A 325 -58.01 142.15 36.09
N VAL A 326 -59.08 141.89 35.33
CA VAL A 326 -60.16 142.87 35.15
C VAL A 326 -60.83 143.19 36.49
N ILE A 327 -61.15 142.19 37.32
CA ILE A 327 -61.75 142.41 38.65
C ILE A 327 -60.83 143.23 39.55
N ASN A 328 -59.52 142.96 39.55
CA ASN A 328 -58.55 143.76 40.28
C ASN A 328 -58.52 145.21 39.77
N SER A 329 -58.54 145.42 38.45
CA SER A 329 -58.60 146.77 37.88
C SER A 329 -59.87 147.55 38.28
N VAL A 330 -61.02 146.86 38.36
CA VAL A 330 -62.28 147.44 38.85
C VAL A 330 -62.21 147.72 40.34
N SER A 331 -61.61 146.82 41.13
CA SER A 331 -61.42 147.03 42.56
C SER A 331 -60.50 148.21 42.85
N ASP A 332 -59.42 148.37 42.09
CA ASP A 332 -58.51 149.52 42.20
C ASP A 332 -59.21 150.83 41.81
N GLN A 333 -60.00 150.84 40.73
CA GLN A 333 -60.84 151.99 40.37
C GLN A 333 -61.88 152.31 41.46
N THR A 334 -62.51 151.29 42.04
CA THR A 334 -63.51 151.45 43.11
C THR A 334 -62.87 152.00 44.36
N ASN A 335 -61.67 151.53 44.71
CA ASN A 335 -60.88 152.04 45.83
C ASN A 335 -60.49 153.52 45.62
N LEU A 336 -60.12 153.90 44.40
CA LEU A 336 -59.84 155.29 44.03
C LEU A 336 -61.08 156.19 44.11
N LEU A 337 -62.24 155.70 43.66
CA LEU A 337 -63.52 156.40 43.79
C LEU A 337 -63.91 156.57 45.25
N ALA A 338 -63.78 155.52 46.06
CA ALA A 338 -64.05 155.56 47.50
C ALA A 338 -63.12 156.52 48.24
N LEU A 339 -61.84 156.58 47.85
CA LEU A 339 -60.87 157.53 48.39
C LEU A 339 -61.23 158.98 48.04
N ASN A 340 -61.58 159.26 46.77
CA ASN A 340 -62.02 160.59 46.36
C ASN A 340 -63.32 161.01 47.07
N ALA A 341 -64.26 160.09 47.26
CA ALA A 341 -65.47 160.34 48.04
C ALA A 341 -65.13 160.64 49.51
N SER A 342 -64.19 159.91 50.10
CA SER A 342 -63.73 160.12 51.49
C SER A 342 -63.03 161.47 51.69
N ILE A 343 -62.25 161.91 50.70
CA ILE A 343 -61.61 163.25 50.69
C ILE A 343 -62.67 164.35 50.63
N GLU A 344 -63.66 164.23 49.74
CA GLU A 344 -64.67 165.28 49.58
C GLU A 344 -65.64 165.33 50.78
N ALA A 345 -65.91 164.18 51.41
CA ALA A 345 -66.65 164.10 52.67
C ALA A 345 -65.91 164.79 53.83
N ALA A 346 -64.58 164.69 53.89
CA ALA A 346 -63.77 165.40 54.89
C ALA A 346 -63.79 166.94 54.72
N ARG A 347 -64.02 167.40 53.49
CA ARG A 347 -64.01 168.83 53.12
C ARG A 347 -65.31 169.56 53.51
N ALA A 348 -66.43 168.85 53.63
CA ALA A 348 -67.77 169.41 53.88
C ALA A 348 -68.07 169.75 55.35
N GLY A 349 -67.12 169.59 56.28
CA GLY A 349 -67.32 169.95 57.69
C GLY A 349 -68.48 169.21 58.37
N GLU A 350 -69.23 169.85 59.27
CA GLU A 350 -70.31 169.19 60.04
C GLU A 350 -71.43 168.56 59.19
N ALA A 351 -71.59 168.96 57.92
CA ALA A 351 -72.53 168.33 56.98
C ALA A 351 -72.00 167.03 56.34
N GLY A 352 -70.69 166.71 56.45
CA GLY A 352 -70.03 165.59 55.79
C GLY A 352 -69.83 164.31 56.63
N LYS A 353 -70.10 164.35 57.95
CA LYS A 353 -69.87 163.20 58.85
C LYS A 353 -70.70 161.97 58.52
N ALA A 354 -71.86 162.12 57.87
CA ALA A 354 -72.69 161.00 57.43
C ALA A 354 -72.16 160.31 56.16
N LEU A 355 -71.27 160.98 55.39
CA LEU A 355 -70.72 160.48 54.13
C LEU A 355 -69.36 159.78 54.28
N GLN A 356 -68.76 159.78 55.47
CA GLN A 356 -67.47 159.12 55.77
C GLN A 356 -67.60 157.66 56.22
N LEU A 357 -68.82 157.19 56.52
CA LEU A 357 -69.16 155.79 56.80
C LEU A 357 -69.70 155.16 55.52
#